data_AF-A0A4D7Z8N7-F1
#
_entry.id   AF-A0A4D7Z8N7-F1
#
_cell.length_a   1.000
_cell.length_b   1.000
_cell.length_c   1.000
_cell.angle_alpha   90.00
_cell.angle_beta   90.00
_cell.angle_gamma   90.00
#
_symmetry.space_group_name_H-M   'P 1'
#
loop_
_entity.id
_entity.type
_entity.pdbx_description
1 polymer ?
#
loop_
_entity_poly.entity_id
_entity_poly.type
_entity_poly.pdbx_seq_one_letter_code
_entity_poly.pdbx_strand_id
1 'polypeptide(L)'
;MSWSVEYTDEFGEWYATLVEAIQDDIVRVVGLLEAKGPQLPFPYSSGIEGSRHEHMRELRIQSGGEPYRVFYAFDPRRTAILLVGGNKTGDDRFYEIMIPVADRLYDNYLIEIGKEGLI
;
A
#
# COMPACT_ATOMS: atom_id res chain seq x y z
N MET A 1 5.51 -8.27 18.61
CA MET A 1 5.91 -8.89 17.33
C MET A 1 5.57 -7.90 16.24
N SER A 2 6.53 -7.52 15.40
CA SER A 2 6.30 -6.71 14.21
C SER A 2 5.87 -7.61 13.05
N TRP A 3 5.04 -7.08 12.16
CA TRP A 3 4.69 -7.66 10.87
C TRP A 3 5.74 -7.25 9.84
N SER A 4 6.07 -8.15 8.92
CA SER A 4 6.93 -7.84 7.79
C SER A 4 6.21 -6.93 6.80
N VAL A 5 6.91 -5.94 6.28
CA VAL A 5 6.46 -5.09 5.18
C VAL A 5 7.47 -5.17 4.04
N GLU A 6 7.00 -5.52 2.86
CA GLU A 6 7.73 -5.48 1.58
C GLU A 6 7.09 -4.42 0.68
N TYR A 7 7.73 -4.08 -0.44
CA TYR A 7 7.17 -3.17 -1.43
C TYR A 7 7.57 -3.58 -2.84
N THR A 8 6.76 -3.20 -3.84
CA THR A 8 7.09 -3.42 -5.27
C THR A 8 7.97 -2.30 -5.81
N ASP A 9 8.62 -2.55 -6.95
CA ASP A 9 9.44 -1.54 -7.63
C ASP A 9 8.63 -0.27 -7.94
N GLU A 10 7.36 -0.39 -8.35
CA GLU A 10 6.48 0.74 -8.65
C GLU A 10 6.23 1.63 -7.42
N PHE A 11 6.06 1.03 -6.23
CA PHE A 11 5.99 1.79 -5.00
C PHE A 11 7.33 2.49 -4.72
N GLY A 12 8.45 1.78 -4.87
CA GLY A 12 9.78 2.31 -4.60
C GLY A 12 10.14 3.49 -5.51
N GLU A 13 9.87 3.36 -6.80
CA GLU A 13 10.06 4.42 -7.80
C GLU A 13 9.22 5.64 -7.48
N TRP A 14 7.91 5.45 -7.20
CA TRP A 14 7.03 6.54 -6.80
C TRP A 14 7.50 7.22 -5.52
N TYR A 15 7.83 6.45 -4.49
CA TYR A 15 8.29 6.97 -3.20
C TYR A 15 9.56 7.80 -3.34
N ALA A 16 10.49 7.38 -4.19
CA ALA A 16 11.73 8.10 -4.47
C ALA A 16 11.51 9.48 -5.15
N THR A 17 10.35 9.72 -5.78
CA THR A 17 10.01 11.03 -6.35
C THR A 17 9.53 12.06 -5.32
N LEU A 18 9.20 11.62 -4.11
CA LEU A 18 8.61 12.48 -3.08
C LEU A 18 9.69 13.26 -2.33
N VAL A 19 9.30 14.44 -1.80
CA VAL A 19 10.18 15.17 -0.90
C VAL A 19 10.28 14.47 0.45
N GLU A 20 11.40 14.65 1.14
CA GLU A 20 11.74 13.99 2.42
C GLU A 20 10.62 14.09 3.47
N ALA A 21 10.00 15.26 3.61
CA ALA A 21 8.90 15.44 4.58
C ALA A 21 7.69 14.51 4.32
N ILE A 22 7.38 14.21 3.05
CA ILE A 22 6.29 13.28 2.70
C ILE A 22 6.76 11.85 2.92
N GLN A 23 8.01 11.55 2.56
CA GLN A 23 8.64 10.25 2.79
C GLN A 23 8.61 9.86 4.27
N ASP A 24 8.94 10.78 5.16
CA ASP A 24 8.90 10.60 6.62
C ASP A 24 7.48 10.32 7.13
N ASP A 25 6.49 11.05 6.64
CA ASP A 25 5.09 10.85 7.01
C ASP A 25 4.56 9.48 6.56
N ILE A 26 4.99 9.00 5.38
CA ILE A 26 4.67 7.67 4.89
C ILE A 26 5.34 6.61 5.76
N VAL A 27 6.64 6.74 6.04
CA VAL A 27 7.39 5.81 6.91
C VAL A 27 6.75 5.71 8.28
N ARG A 28 6.29 6.82 8.85
CA ARG A 28 5.59 6.83 10.14
C ARG A 28 4.33 5.98 10.10
N VAL A 29 3.54 6.04 9.03
CA VAL A 29 2.31 5.23 8.89
C VAL A 29 2.63 3.76 8.55
N VAL A 30 3.68 3.50 7.76
CA VAL A 30 4.19 2.14 7.53
C VAL A 30 4.65 1.49 8.84
N GLY A 31 5.33 2.22 9.73
CA GLY A 31 5.69 1.72 11.05
C GLY A 31 4.49 1.35 11.93
N LEU A 32 3.33 2.02 11.75
CA LEU A 32 2.08 1.61 12.40
C LEU A 32 1.53 0.31 11.79
N LEU A 33 1.69 0.12 10.48
CA LEU A 33 1.34 -1.14 9.81
C LEU A 33 2.23 -2.29 10.28
N GLU A 34 3.55 -2.08 10.42
CA GLU A 34 4.46 -3.08 11.00
C GLU A 34 4.05 -3.43 12.44
N ALA A 35 3.69 -2.43 13.25
CA ALA A 35 3.35 -2.66 14.66
C ALA A 35 2.00 -3.38 14.83
N LYS A 36 1.00 -3.09 13.99
CA LYS A 36 -0.39 -3.53 14.19
C LYS A 36 -0.88 -4.56 13.16
N GLY A 37 -0.23 -4.65 12.01
CA GLY A 37 -0.60 -5.54 10.91
C GLY A 37 -2.08 -5.39 10.53
N PRO A 38 -2.83 -6.50 10.39
CA PRO A 38 -4.26 -6.48 10.06
C PRO A 38 -5.14 -5.72 11.04
N GLN A 39 -4.65 -5.45 12.26
CA GLN A 39 -5.39 -4.70 13.28
C GLN A 39 -5.19 -3.18 13.20
N LEU A 40 -4.44 -2.68 12.20
CA LEU A 40 -4.29 -1.24 11.97
C LEU A 40 -5.67 -0.62 11.65
N PRO A 41 -6.20 0.27 12.52
CA PRO A 41 -7.56 0.77 12.34
C PRO A 41 -7.61 2.03 11.47
N PHE A 42 -8.83 2.44 11.12
CA PHE A 42 -9.12 3.81 10.69
C PHE A 42 -8.66 4.82 11.76
N PRO A 43 -8.11 5.99 11.39
CA PRO A 43 -8.03 6.57 10.05
C PRO A 43 -6.83 6.13 9.22
N TYR A 44 -5.91 5.34 9.75
CA TYR A 44 -4.64 5.01 9.10
C TYR A 44 -4.76 3.94 8.01
N SER A 45 -5.74 3.04 8.15
CA SER A 45 -6.01 1.99 7.17
C SER A 45 -7.50 1.86 6.92
N SER A 46 -7.88 1.62 5.67
CA SER A 46 -9.24 1.22 5.28
C SER A 46 -9.19 0.19 4.15
N GLY A 47 -10.29 -0.55 3.98
CA GLY A 47 -10.47 -1.39 2.80
C GLY A 47 -10.68 -0.56 1.55
N ILE A 48 -10.37 -1.14 0.39
CA ILE A 48 -10.64 -0.58 -0.93
C ILE A 48 -11.79 -1.36 -1.57
N GLU A 49 -12.88 -0.66 -1.89
CA GLU A 49 -13.99 -1.24 -2.65
C GLU A 49 -13.68 -1.23 -4.15
N GLY A 50 -14.18 -2.23 -4.89
CA GLY A 50 -14.01 -2.33 -6.35
C GLY A 50 -12.73 -3.03 -6.82
N SER A 51 -11.82 -3.37 -5.90
CA SER A 51 -10.70 -4.27 -6.15
C SER A 51 -11.19 -5.70 -6.41
N ARG A 52 -10.52 -6.44 -7.30
CA ARG A 52 -10.78 -7.89 -7.47
C ARG A 52 -10.30 -8.71 -6.27
N HIS A 53 -9.38 -8.16 -5.47
CA HIS A 53 -8.90 -8.74 -4.23
C HIS A 53 -9.65 -8.11 -3.06
N GLU A 54 -10.53 -8.87 -2.41
CA GLU A 54 -11.40 -8.40 -1.31
C GLU A 54 -10.62 -7.87 -0.10
N HIS A 55 -9.37 -8.30 0.06
CA HIS A 55 -8.47 -7.88 1.15
C HIS A 55 -7.51 -6.75 0.75
N MET A 56 -7.73 -6.09 -0.39
CA MET A 56 -7.01 -4.88 -0.80
C MET A 56 -7.33 -3.71 0.14
N ARG A 57 -6.29 -2.98 0.56
CA ARG A 57 -6.39 -1.91 1.55
C ARG A 57 -5.57 -0.69 1.14
N GLU A 58 -5.90 0.47 1.70
CA GLU A 58 -5.08 1.67 1.61
C GLU A 58 -4.53 2.08 2.98
N LEU A 59 -3.26 2.47 3.03
CA LEU A 59 -2.76 3.37 4.05
C LEU A 59 -3.19 4.79 3.69
N ARG A 60 -3.60 5.54 4.71
CA ARG A 60 -4.11 6.90 4.56
C ARG A 60 -3.19 7.86 5.31
N ILE A 61 -2.42 8.60 4.55
CA ILE A 61 -1.42 9.54 5.03
C ILE A 61 -1.91 10.95 4.76
N GLN A 62 -1.73 11.84 5.74
CA GLN A 62 -1.93 13.27 5.60
C GLN A 62 -0.57 13.92 5.76
N SER A 63 -0.09 14.60 4.73
CA SER A 63 1.20 15.28 4.75
C SER A 63 1.05 16.66 4.10
N GLY A 64 1.40 17.72 4.84
CA GLY A 64 1.25 19.09 4.35
C GLY A 64 -0.17 19.53 3.98
N GLY A 65 -1.21 18.83 4.45
CA GLY A 65 -2.62 19.08 4.09
C GLY A 65 -3.11 18.25 2.89
N GLU A 66 -2.22 17.47 2.28
CA GLU A 66 -2.50 16.67 1.09
C GLU A 66 -2.72 15.18 1.47
N PRO A 67 -3.80 14.54 1.00
CA PRO A 67 -4.07 13.13 1.22
C PRO A 67 -3.25 12.21 0.31
N TYR A 68 -2.22 11.59 0.86
CA TYR A 68 -1.49 10.50 0.21
C TYR A 68 -2.13 9.15 0.53
N ARG A 69 -2.19 8.25 -0.46
CA ARG A 69 -2.66 6.88 -0.31
C ARG A 69 -1.61 5.91 -0.80
N VAL A 70 -1.42 4.81 -0.05
CA VAL A 70 -0.55 3.70 -0.45
C VAL A 70 -1.40 2.44 -0.42
N PHE A 71 -1.55 1.80 -1.57
CA PHE A 71 -2.35 0.58 -1.70
C PHE A 71 -1.48 -0.60 -1.31
N TYR A 72 -2.04 -1.52 -0.53
CA TYR A 72 -1.33 -2.67 -0.01
C TYR A 72 -2.28 -3.84 0.23
N ALA A 73 -1.70 -5.04 0.30
CA ALA A 73 -2.42 -6.25 0.68
C ALA A 73 -1.56 -7.10 1.62
N PHE A 74 -2.19 -8.02 2.35
CA PHE A 74 -1.47 -9.08 3.05
C PHE A 74 -1.38 -10.32 2.17
N ASP A 75 -0.20 -10.88 2.05
CA ASP A 75 0.07 -12.11 1.31
C ASP A 75 -0.20 -13.37 2.18
N PRO A 76 -0.16 -14.59 1.59
CA PRO A 76 -0.34 -15.83 2.34
C PRO A 76 0.72 -16.08 3.43
N ARG A 77 1.89 -15.44 3.34
CA ARG A 77 3.00 -15.53 4.31
C ARG A 77 2.82 -14.60 5.50
N ARG A 78 1.72 -13.84 5.54
CA ARG A 78 1.44 -12.81 6.54
C ARG A 78 2.41 -11.62 6.47
N THR A 79 2.87 -11.30 5.27
CA THR A 79 3.63 -10.08 4.95
C THR A 79 2.71 -9.07 4.29
N ALA A 80 2.83 -7.79 4.67
CA ALA A 80 2.16 -6.72 3.94
C ALA A 80 3.03 -6.29 2.75
N ILE A 81 2.47 -6.27 1.56
CA ILE A 81 3.14 -5.78 0.34
C ILE A 81 2.57 -4.41 -0.04
N LEU A 82 3.41 -3.37 -0.04
CA LEU A 82 3.05 -2.04 -0.53
C LEU A 82 3.17 -2.04 -2.07
N LEU A 83 2.06 -1.79 -2.76
CA LEU A 83 1.94 -2.00 -4.21
C LEU A 83 2.20 -0.71 -4.99
N VAL A 84 1.50 0.37 -4.63
CA VAL A 84 1.59 1.64 -5.35
C VAL A 84 1.09 2.76 -4.46
N GLY A 85 1.59 3.97 -4.66
CA GLY A 85 1.10 5.16 -3.95
C GLY A 85 0.77 6.32 -4.87
N GLY A 86 0.03 7.28 -4.33
CA GLY A 86 -0.34 8.49 -5.05
C GLY A 86 -0.90 9.58 -4.15
N ASN A 87 -0.86 10.82 -4.63
CA ASN A 87 -1.58 11.93 -4.02
C ASN A 87 -3.02 11.95 -4.56
N LYS A 88 -4.01 11.91 -3.67
CA LYS A 88 -5.43 11.91 -4.04
C LYS A 88 -6.01 13.31 -4.31
N THR A 89 -5.30 14.40 -3.97
CA THR A 89 -5.85 15.76 -3.99
C THR A 89 -6.58 16.11 -5.28
N GLY A 90 -7.86 16.47 -5.14
CA GLY A 90 -8.70 16.93 -6.24
C GLY A 90 -8.97 15.90 -7.35
N ASP A 91 -8.61 14.62 -7.15
CA ASP A 91 -8.82 13.57 -8.15
C ASP A 91 -9.96 12.63 -7.73
N ASP A 92 -11.11 12.82 -8.40
CA ASP A 92 -12.30 11.99 -8.25
C ASP A 92 -12.12 10.62 -8.91
N ARG A 93 -11.24 10.49 -9.90
CA ARG A 93 -10.95 9.24 -10.62
C ARG A 93 -9.76 8.48 -10.03
N PHE A 94 -9.20 8.97 -8.93
CA PHE A 94 -8.04 8.38 -8.27
C PHE A 94 -8.19 6.87 -8.09
N TYR A 95 -9.32 6.42 -7.53
CA TYR A 95 -9.56 4.99 -7.31
C TYR A 95 -9.79 4.21 -8.61
N GLU A 96 -10.48 4.81 -9.59
CA GLU A 96 -10.70 4.19 -10.91
C GLU A 96 -9.37 3.89 -11.63
N ILE A 97 -8.34 4.70 -11.39
CA ILE A 97 -7.00 4.55 -11.98
C ILE A 97 -6.12 3.64 -11.13
N MET A 98 -6.11 3.83 -9.81
CA MET A 98 -5.17 3.16 -8.91
C MET A 98 -5.54 1.70 -8.63
N ILE A 99 -6.83 1.37 -8.58
CA ILE A 99 -7.30 -0.01 -8.30
C ILE A 99 -6.80 -1.00 -9.37
N PRO A 100 -7.00 -0.76 -10.69
CA PRO A 100 -6.50 -1.69 -11.71
C PRO A 100 -4.98 -1.84 -11.75
N VAL A 101 -4.24 -0.83 -11.28
CA VAL A 101 -2.78 -0.89 -11.14
C VAL A 101 -2.42 -1.80 -9.97
N ALA A 102 -2.96 -1.52 -8.78
CA ALA A 102 -2.70 -2.32 -7.59
C ALA A 102 -3.10 -3.79 -7.75
N ASP A 103 -4.26 -4.06 -8.36
CA ASP A 103 -4.70 -5.43 -8.70
C ASP A 103 -3.66 -6.18 -9.51
N ARG A 104 -3.14 -5.56 -10.58
CA ARG A 104 -2.16 -6.17 -11.47
C ARG A 104 -0.83 -6.41 -10.76
N LEU A 105 -0.39 -5.46 -9.93
CA LEU A 105 0.84 -5.59 -9.17
C LEU A 105 0.73 -6.72 -8.16
N TYR A 106 -0.41 -6.86 -7.49
CA TYR A 106 -0.63 -7.94 -6.55
C TYR A 106 -0.72 -9.31 -7.24
N ASP A 107 -1.40 -9.40 -8.39
CA ASP A 107 -1.42 -10.61 -9.23
C ASP A 107 0.00 -11.05 -9.63
N ASN A 108 0.82 -10.10 -10.11
CA ASN A 108 2.21 -10.37 -10.50
C ASN A 108 3.06 -10.83 -9.30
N TYR A 109 2.94 -10.12 -8.19
CA TYR A 109 3.65 -10.44 -6.95
C TYR A 109 3.36 -11.88 -6.49
N LEU A 110 2.09 -12.30 -6.47
CA LEU A 110 1.71 -13.66 -6.10
C LEU A 110 2.32 -14.72 -7.03
N ILE A 111 2.41 -14.43 -8.33
CA ILE A 111 3.07 -15.32 -9.30
C ILE A 111 4.57 -15.43 -9.02
N GLU A 112 5.23 -14.32 -8.69
CA GLU A 112 6.67 -14.27 -8.40
C GLU A 112 7.00 -15.09 -7.15
N ILE A 113 6.35 -14.80 -6.03
CA ILE A 113 6.64 -15.51 -4.77
C ILE A 113 6.26 -17.00 -4.84
N GLY A 114 5.29 -17.37 -5.68
CA GLY A 114 4.97 -18.78 -5.96
C GLY A 114 6.05 -19.48 -6.80
N LYS A 115 6.64 -18.80 -7.78
CA LYS A 115 7.79 -19.33 -8.55
C LYS A 115 9.04 -19.49 -7.69
N GLU A 116 9.20 -18.63 -6.68
CA GLU A 116 10.29 -18.70 -5.70
C GLU A 116 10.07 -19.76 -4.62
N GLY A 117 8.88 -20.39 -4.58
CA GLY A 117 8.54 -21.42 -3.58
C GLY A 117 8.31 -20.86 -2.17
N LEU A 118 7.95 -19.58 -2.07
CA LEU A 118 7.63 -18.92 -0.80
C LEU A 118 6.17 -19.12 -0.38
N ILE A 119 5.31 -19.50 -1.33
CA ILE A 119 3.91 -19.93 -1.13
C ILE A 119 3.58 -21.18 -1.94
#